data_AF-A0A7S0EWT4-F1
#
_entry.id   AF-A0A7S0EWT4-F1
#
_cell.length_a   1.000
_cell.length_b   1.000
_cell.length_c   1.000
_cell.angle_alpha   90.00
_cell.angle_beta   90.00
_cell.angle_gamma   90.00
#
_symmetry.space_group_name_H-M   'P 1'
#
loop_
_entity.id
_entity.type
_entity.pdbx_description
1 polymer ?
#
loop_
_entity_poly.entity_id
_entity_poly.type
_entity_poly.pdbx_seq_one_letter_code
_entity_poly.pdbx_strand_id
1 'polypeptide(L)'
;SVLKQLISRQGLRHATLRGLLFEQLLIKELKQGLSVTYKGELSPVRWGACTVETFSEMPGLDQLPEGRTCVQPSSELQGGYDGVIIDKKKRVVQFVQMTIAKAHSFKLSFFLKALQALGVPEKNQTAGEALDATGDPARSGWEVKIVFVTLRERLAGFRIQAPDDSGALERYGWTRGEERGQAKVAAFDLDGDPMLA
;
A
#
# COMPACT_ATOMS: atom_id res chain seq x y z
N SER A 1 -19.07 7.69 -9.37
CA SER A 1 -17.95 8.29 -10.13
C SER A 1 -17.92 7.70 -11.54
N VAL A 2 -17.74 8.51 -12.59
CA VAL A 2 -17.61 8.02 -14.00
C VAL A 2 -16.54 6.94 -14.12
N LEU A 3 -15.43 7.08 -13.39
CA LEU A 3 -14.35 6.09 -13.36
C LEU A 3 -14.81 4.73 -12.79
N LYS A 4 -15.60 4.73 -11.71
CA LYS A 4 -16.20 3.52 -11.13
C LYS A 4 -17.20 2.87 -12.10
N GLN A 5 -17.97 3.68 -12.83
CA GLN A 5 -18.89 3.19 -13.87
C GLN A 5 -18.17 2.63 -15.09
N LEU A 6 -17.03 3.22 -15.50
CA LEU A 6 -16.21 2.70 -16.59
C LEU A 6 -15.61 1.35 -16.22
N ILE A 7 -15.12 1.17 -14.99
CA ILE A 7 -14.53 -0.09 -14.54
C ILE A 7 -15.61 -1.18 -14.34
N SER A 8 -16.82 -0.83 -13.88
CA SER A 8 -17.93 -1.77 -13.63
C SER A 8 -18.76 -2.12 -14.87
N ARG A 9 -19.12 -1.14 -15.71
CA ARG A 9 -20.00 -1.32 -16.89
C ARG A 9 -19.23 -1.68 -18.15
N GLN A 10 -18.05 -1.10 -18.35
CA GLN A 10 -17.19 -1.47 -19.46
C GLN A 10 -16.15 -2.44 -18.92
N GLY A 11 -16.38 -3.73 -19.13
CA GLY A 11 -15.31 -4.71 -19.13
C GLY A 11 -14.31 -4.34 -20.23
N LEU A 12 -13.46 -3.37 -19.97
CA LEU A 12 -12.45 -2.86 -20.88
C LEU A 12 -11.60 -4.05 -21.31
N ARG A 13 -11.74 -4.40 -22.59
CA ARG A 13 -11.19 -5.64 -23.18
C ARG A 13 -9.66 -5.68 -23.18
N HIS A 14 -9.00 -4.58 -22.78
CA HIS A 14 -7.56 -4.40 -22.72
C HIS A 14 -7.09 -4.34 -21.26
N ALA A 15 -6.25 -5.30 -20.86
CA ALA A 15 -5.73 -5.43 -19.50
C ALA A 15 -4.94 -4.18 -19.04
N THR A 16 -4.15 -3.59 -19.94
CA THR A 16 -3.34 -2.39 -19.66
C THR A 16 -4.20 -1.18 -19.31
N LEU A 17 -5.24 -0.91 -20.10
CA LEU A 17 -6.15 0.21 -19.84
C LEU A 17 -6.94 -0.01 -18.55
N ARG A 18 -7.24 -1.26 -18.20
CA ARG A 18 -7.87 -1.61 -16.93
C ARG A 18 -6.95 -1.37 -15.72
N GLY A 19 -5.65 -1.65 -15.85
CA GLY A 19 -4.64 -1.34 -14.82
C GLY A 19 -4.54 0.15 -14.55
N LEU A 20 -4.35 0.95 -15.60
CA LEU A 20 -4.21 2.42 -15.50
C LEU A 20 -5.44 3.08 -14.85
N LEU A 21 -6.66 2.66 -15.21
CA LEU A 21 -7.87 3.20 -14.58
C LEU A 21 -7.99 2.81 -13.11
N PHE A 22 -7.43 1.66 -12.73
CA PHE A 22 -7.39 1.17 -11.36
C PHE A 22 -6.45 2.00 -10.49
N GLU A 23 -5.27 2.36 -11.02
CA GLU A 23 -4.31 3.27 -10.39
C GLU A 23 -4.90 4.67 -10.23
N GLN A 24 -5.52 5.22 -11.29
CA GLN A 24 -6.23 6.50 -11.20
C GLN A 24 -7.35 6.49 -10.17
N LEU A 25 -8.02 5.35 -10.02
CA LEU A 25 -9.06 5.20 -9.00
C LEU A 25 -8.46 5.18 -7.60
N LEU A 26 -7.35 4.47 -7.36
CA LEU A 26 -6.66 4.51 -6.08
C LEU A 26 -6.35 5.95 -5.67
N ILE A 27 -5.72 6.74 -6.56
CA ILE A 27 -5.35 8.14 -6.28
C ILE A 27 -6.57 8.96 -5.91
N LYS A 28 -7.68 8.79 -6.66
CA LYS A 28 -8.92 9.48 -6.37
C LYS A 28 -9.48 9.11 -4.99
N GLU A 29 -9.54 7.82 -4.66
CA GLU A 29 -10.10 7.36 -3.39
C GLU A 29 -9.19 7.71 -2.21
N LEU A 30 -7.85 7.69 -2.37
CA LEU A 30 -6.92 8.14 -1.32
C LEU A 30 -7.13 9.62 -0.95
N LYS A 31 -7.47 10.49 -1.91
CA LYS A 31 -7.83 11.89 -1.64
C LYS A 31 -9.14 12.05 -0.85
N GLN A 32 -10.06 11.09 -0.93
CA GLN A 32 -11.39 11.14 -0.29
C GLN A 32 -11.50 10.23 0.95
N GLY A 33 -10.48 9.40 1.16
CA GLY A 33 -10.53 8.24 2.06
C GLY A 33 -11.12 7.03 1.36
N LEU A 34 -10.46 5.89 1.53
CA LEU A 34 -10.79 4.61 0.90
C LEU A 34 -11.29 3.65 1.98
N SER A 35 -12.41 2.97 1.73
CA SER A 35 -12.86 1.87 2.59
C SER A 35 -12.44 0.55 1.94
N VAL A 36 -11.75 -0.29 2.71
CA VAL A 36 -11.28 -1.60 2.26
C VAL A 36 -11.74 -2.68 3.23
N THR A 37 -11.99 -3.88 2.73
CA THR A 37 -12.27 -5.06 3.57
C THR A 37 -11.13 -6.05 3.43
N TYR A 38 -10.41 -6.34 4.52
CA TYR A 38 -9.31 -7.29 4.48
C TYR A 38 -9.81 -8.73 4.27
N LYS A 39 -8.97 -9.56 3.65
CA LYS A 39 -9.27 -10.97 3.43
C LYS A 39 -9.42 -11.68 4.77
N GLY A 40 -10.57 -12.33 4.98
CA GLY A 40 -10.91 -12.99 6.23
C GLY A 40 -11.63 -12.09 7.24
N GLU A 41 -11.78 -10.80 6.95
CA GLU A 41 -12.53 -9.86 7.78
C GLU A 41 -13.92 -9.59 7.20
N LEU A 42 -14.89 -9.34 8.10
CA LEU A 42 -16.28 -9.06 7.75
C LEU A 42 -16.57 -7.56 7.60
N SER A 43 -15.87 -6.73 8.36
CA SER A 43 -16.13 -5.29 8.43
C SER A 43 -15.10 -4.49 7.64
N PRO A 44 -15.53 -3.47 6.89
CA PRO A 44 -14.60 -2.59 6.19
C PRO A 44 -13.84 -1.70 7.18
N VAL A 45 -12.57 -1.47 6.87
CA VAL A 45 -11.69 -0.48 7.53
C VAL A 45 -11.58 0.73 6.63
N ARG A 46 -11.75 1.92 7.20
CA ARG A 46 -11.59 3.19 6.48
C ARG A 46 -10.17 3.69 6.60
N TRP A 47 -9.44 3.72 5.49
CA TRP A 47 -8.24 4.52 5.33
C TRP A 47 -8.69 5.98 5.14
N GLY A 48 -8.33 6.87 6.08
CA GLY A 48 -8.71 8.28 5.96
C GLY A 48 -8.11 8.93 4.71
N ALA A 49 -8.58 10.12 4.35
CA ALA A 49 -8.00 10.91 3.28
C ALA A 49 -6.54 11.32 3.57
N CYS A 50 -5.79 11.61 2.52
CA CYS A 50 -4.42 12.12 2.55
C CYS A 50 -4.18 13.03 1.33
N THR A 51 -3.24 13.97 1.47
CA THR A 51 -2.68 14.68 0.32
C THR A 51 -1.96 13.67 -0.57
N VAL A 52 -2.21 13.69 -1.89
CA VAL A 52 -1.50 12.82 -2.83
C VAL A 52 -0.45 13.62 -3.58
N GLU A 53 0.80 13.22 -3.43
CA GLU A 53 1.97 13.80 -4.09
C GLU A 53 2.62 12.78 -5.03
N THR A 54 3.38 13.25 -6.01
CA THR A 54 4.16 12.38 -6.89
C THR A 54 5.55 12.19 -6.30
N PHE A 55 6.01 10.95 -6.20
CA PHE A 55 7.30 10.58 -5.62
C PHE A 55 8.25 10.03 -6.68
N SER A 56 9.51 10.42 -6.61
CA SER A 56 10.58 9.87 -7.43
C SER A 56 11.66 9.29 -6.53
N GLU A 57 12.10 8.06 -6.80
CA GLU A 57 13.22 7.43 -6.07
C GLU A 57 14.56 8.17 -6.26
N MET A 58 14.67 8.98 -7.32
CA MET A 58 15.77 9.92 -7.53
C MET A 58 15.20 11.33 -7.72
N PRO A 59 15.51 12.29 -6.83
CA PRO A 59 16.49 12.22 -5.73
C PRO A 59 16.00 11.49 -4.46
N GLY A 60 14.73 11.07 -4.38
CA GLY A 60 14.10 10.65 -3.12
C GLY A 60 13.43 11.83 -2.42
N LEU A 61 13.08 11.66 -1.14
CA LEU A 61 12.60 12.74 -0.28
C LEU A 61 13.74 13.26 0.61
N ASP A 62 13.88 14.58 0.69
CA ASP A 62 14.83 15.22 1.61
C ASP A 62 14.44 14.96 3.08
N GLN A 63 13.14 14.99 3.37
CA GLN A 63 12.56 14.74 4.68
C GLN A 63 11.20 14.05 4.56
N LEU A 64 10.90 13.17 5.51
CA LEU A 64 9.57 12.56 5.61
C LEU A 64 8.51 13.62 5.94
N PRO A 65 7.33 13.55 5.31
CA PRO A 65 6.25 14.52 5.55
C PRO A 65 5.77 14.49 7.01
N GLU A 66 5.52 15.68 7.57
CA GLU A 66 5.02 15.83 8.95
C GLU A 66 3.58 15.33 9.13
N GLY A 67 2.78 15.45 8.07
CA GLY A 67 1.39 15.01 8.01
C GLY A 67 1.25 13.61 7.44
N ARG A 68 0.01 13.11 7.43
CA ARG A 68 -0.32 11.91 6.69
C ARG A 68 -0.38 12.23 5.20
N THR A 69 0.58 11.71 4.45
CA THR A 69 0.72 11.96 3.01
C THR A 69 0.66 10.63 2.27
N CYS A 70 0.01 10.65 1.11
CA CYS A 70 0.06 9.56 0.16
C CYS A 70 0.97 9.97 -0.99
N VAL A 71 1.86 9.08 -1.40
CA VAL A 71 2.69 9.30 -2.56
C VAL A 71 2.39 8.25 -3.61
N GLN A 72 2.34 8.67 -4.88
CA GLN A 72 2.27 7.77 -6.02
C GLN A 72 3.65 7.74 -6.71
N PRO A 73 4.10 6.61 -7.25
CA PRO A 73 5.32 6.56 -8.05
C PRO A 73 5.26 7.52 -9.25
N SER A 74 6.38 8.14 -9.61
CA SER A 74 6.47 9.03 -10.77
C SER A 74 6.63 8.27 -12.09
N SER A 75 6.91 6.97 -12.02
CA SER A 75 7.15 6.10 -13.17
C SER A 75 6.77 4.65 -12.85
N GLU A 76 6.21 3.95 -13.83
CA GLU A 76 5.96 2.50 -13.77
C GLU A 76 7.24 1.68 -13.53
N LEU A 77 8.42 2.26 -13.80
CA LEU A 77 9.72 1.63 -13.55
C LEU A 77 10.08 1.55 -12.06
N GLN A 78 9.44 2.36 -11.20
CA GLN A 78 9.56 2.28 -9.73
C GLN A 78 8.66 1.17 -9.15
N GLY A 79 8.40 0.13 -9.96
CA GLY A 79 7.25 -0.77 -9.84
C GLY A 79 7.12 -1.55 -8.53
N GLY A 80 6.11 -2.41 -8.46
CA GLY A 80 5.83 -3.22 -7.27
C GLY A 80 4.86 -2.58 -6.27
N TYR A 81 4.53 -1.29 -6.43
CA TYR A 81 3.47 -0.60 -5.67
C TYR A 81 2.87 0.53 -6.52
N ASP A 82 1.60 0.86 -6.26
CA ASP A 82 0.87 1.93 -6.97
C ASP A 82 0.65 3.16 -6.08
N GLY A 83 0.93 3.02 -4.79
CA GLY A 83 0.95 4.13 -3.85
C GLY A 83 1.55 3.75 -2.50
N VAL A 84 1.96 4.76 -1.75
CA VAL A 84 2.49 4.61 -0.40
C VAL A 84 1.79 5.62 0.52
N ILE A 85 1.27 5.15 1.63
CA ILE A 85 0.69 6.00 2.68
C ILE A 85 1.73 6.12 3.79
N ILE A 86 2.14 7.35 4.09
CA ILE A 86 3.13 7.68 5.11
C ILE A 86 2.41 8.43 6.23
N ASP A 87 2.51 7.94 7.46
CA ASP A 87 2.01 8.60 8.66
C ASP A 87 3.14 8.67 9.69
N LYS A 88 3.89 9.78 9.68
CA LYS A 88 5.05 10.00 10.55
C LYS A 88 4.68 9.97 12.02
N LYS A 89 3.53 10.52 12.40
CA LYS A 89 3.04 10.53 13.79
C LYS A 89 2.78 9.11 14.30
N LYS A 90 2.25 8.24 13.45
CA LYS A 90 2.03 6.82 13.78
C LYS A 90 3.24 5.95 13.50
N ARG A 91 4.30 6.49 12.88
CA ARG A 91 5.47 5.77 12.37
C ARG A 91 5.07 4.59 11.48
N VAL A 92 4.13 4.81 10.55
CA VAL A 92 3.65 3.78 9.62
C VAL A 92 3.99 4.17 8.18
N VAL A 93 4.49 3.20 7.43
CA VAL A 93 4.55 3.24 5.96
C VAL A 93 3.73 2.08 5.43
N GLN A 94 2.72 2.37 4.63
CA GLN A 94 1.86 1.36 4.01
C GLN A 94 1.95 1.46 2.49
N PHE A 95 2.59 0.48 1.88
CA PHE A 95 2.55 0.27 0.44
C PHE A 95 1.20 -0.32 0.03
N VAL A 96 0.67 0.21 -1.06
CA VAL A 96 -0.59 -0.23 -1.67
C VAL A 96 -0.27 -0.68 -3.08
N GLN A 97 -0.64 -1.93 -3.38
CA GLN A 97 -0.50 -2.52 -4.70
C GLN A 97 -1.87 -2.95 -5.21
N MET A 98 -2.41 -2.19 -6.15
CA MET A 98 -3.67 -2.43 -6.82
C MET A 98 -3.52 -3.56 -7.83
N THR A 99 -4.47 -4.49 -7.84
CA THR A 99 -4.42 -5.56 -8.83
C THR A 99 -5.78 -6.16 -9.14
N ILE A 100 -5.98 -6.43 -10.43
CA ILE A 100 -7.11 -7.19 -10.98
C ILE A 100 -6.72 -8.64 -11.30
N ALA A 101 -5.42 -8.97 -11.19
CA ALA A 101 -4.92 -10.30 -11.48
C ALA A 101 -5.35 -11.29 -10.39
N LYS A 102 -5.42 -12.58 -10.72
CA LYS A 102 -5.72 -13.62 -9.74
C LYS A 102 -4.51 -13.93 -8.84
N ALA A 103 -3.31 -13.65 -9.33
CA ALA A 103 -2.08 -13.76 -8.59
C ALA A 103 -1.13 -12.63 -8.97
N HIS A 104 -0.26 -12.25 -8.04
CA HIS A 104 0.71 -11.18 -8.25
C HIS A 104 2.12 -11.59 -7.80
N SER A 105 3.12 -11.19 -8.57
CA SER A 105 4.53 -11.32 -8.19
C SER A 105 4.82 -10.45 -6.97
N PHE A 106 5.72 -10.90 -6.10
CA PHE A 106 6.01 -10.20 -4.86
C PHE A 106 7.51 -9.93 -4.72
N LYS A 107 7.97 -8.90 -5.42
CA LYS A 107 9.40 -8.53 -5.48
C LYS A 107 9.74 -7.56 -4.36
N LEU A 108 10.33 -8.06 -3.28
CA LEU A 108 10.58 -7.29 -2.06
C LEU A 108 11.60 -6.16 -2.26
N SER A 109 12.52 -6.32 -3.22
CA SER A 109 13.55 -5.32 -3.52
C SER A 109 12.98 -3.96 -3.96
N PHE A 110 11.82 -3.91 -4.60
CA PHE A 110 11.18 -2.64 -4.95
C PHE A 110 10.74 -1.85 -3.71
N PHE A 111 10.12 -2.52 -2.75
CA PHE A 111 9.69 -1.89 -1.49
C PHE A 111 10.90 -1.41 -0.68
N LEU A 112 12.00 -2.19 -0.66
CA LEU A 112 13.24 -1.78 -0.02
C LEU A 112 13.81 -0.49 -0.61
N LYS A 113 13.92 -0.41 -1.95
CA LYS A 113 14.40 0.78 -2.65
C LYS A 113 13.55 2.01 -2.33
N ALA A 114 12.23 1.85 -2.36
CA ALA A 114 11.31 2.92 -2.02
C ALA A 114 11.48 3.39 -0.56
N LEU A 115 11.59 2.48 0.42
CA LEU A 115 11.85 2.84 1.82
C LEU A 115 13.14 3.64 2.00
N GLN A 116 14.21 3.22 1.31
CA GLN A 116 15.50 3.91 1.32
C GLN A 116 15.39 5.31 0.71
N ALA A 117 14.73 5.44 -0.44
CA ALA A 117 14.54 6.73 -1.11
C ALA A 117 13.55 7.66 -0.38
N LEU A 118 12.63 7.11 0.41
CA LEU A 118 11.77 7.86 1.32
C LEU A 118 12.49 8.30 2.60
N GLY A 119 13.69 7.77 2.87
CA GLY A 119 14.44 8.05 4.09
C GLY A 119 13.80 7.45 5.35
N VAL A 120 13.10 6.32 5.21
CA VAL A 120 12.47 5.63 6.35
C VAL A 120 13.55 4.94 7.18
N PRO A 121 13.69 5.26 8.48
CA PRO A 121 14.70 4.64 9.33
C PRO A 121 14.53 3.12 9.47
N GLU A 122 15.65 2.40 9.43
CA GLU A 122 15.70 0.99 9.79
C GLU A 122 15.46 0.81 11.31
N LYS A 123 14.98 -0.37 11.73
CA LYS A 123 14.62 -0.61 13.14
C LYS A 123 15.80 -0.41 14.10
N ASN A 124 17.01 -0.80 13.68
CA ASN A 124 18.26 -0.60 14.42
C ASN A 124 18.69 0.87 14.56
N GLN A 125 18.24 1.77 13.69
CA GLN A 125 18.54 3.21 13.73
C GLN A 125 17.60 3.97 14.68
N THR A 126 16.41 3.42 14.95
CA THR A 126 15.43 4.03 15.86
C THR A 126 15.70 3.77 17.35
N ALA A 127 16.68 2.94 17.69
CA ALA A 127 16.99 2.56 19.07
C ALA A 127 17.57 3.70 19.93
N GLY A 128 17.96 4.83 19.32
CA GLY A 128 18.47 6.02 20.00
C GLY A 128 17.54 7.24 19.96
N GLU A 129 16.41 7.17 19.26
CA GLU A 129 15.41 8.24 19.29
C GLU A 129 14.62 8.13 20.60
N ALA A 130 14.70 9.18 21.42
CA ALA A 130 14.09 9.24 22.74
C ALA A 130 12.65 8.69 22.76
N LEU A 131 12.35 7.95 23.82
CA LEU A 131 11.00 7.61 24.24
C LEU A 131 10.08 8.81 23.97
N ASP A 132 8.92 8.56 23.37
CA ASP A 132 7.90 9.60 23.34
C ASP A 132 7.57 10.05 24.77
N ALA A 133 6.95 11.23 24.92
CA ALA A 133 6.63 11.80 26.23
C ALA A 133 5.76 10.88 27.13
N THR A 134 5.28 9.75 26.59
CA THR A 134 4.51 8.72 27.28
C THR A 134 5.36 7.57 27.84
N GLY A 135 6.66 7.53 27.57
CA GLY A 135 7.56 6.54 28.15
C GLY A 135 7.25 5.11 27.72
N ASP A 136 6.61 4.91 26.57
CA ASP A 136 6.21 3.58 26.09
C ASP A 136 7.33 2.95 25.22
N PRO A 137 8.03 1.92 25.70
CA PRO A 137 9.11 1.25 24.96
C PRO A 137 8.60 0.41 23.76
N ALA A 138 7.28 0.30 23.52
CA ALA A 138 6.73 -0.61 22.52
C ALA A 138 6.78 -0.12 21.06
N ARG A 139 7.26 1.10 20.77
CA ARG A 139 7.29 1.68 19.41
C ARG A 139 8.69 2.06 18.91
N SER A 140 9.71 1.27 19.23
CA SER A 140 11.04 1.41 18.62
C SER A 140 11.02 0.88 17.18
N GLY A 141 10.59 1.72 16.23
CA GLY A 141 10.67 1.44 14.81
C GLY A 141 9.48 1.93 14.00
N TRP A 142 9.69 2.02 12.69
CA TRP A 142 8.63 2.21 11.71
C TRP A 142 7.94 0.88 11.40
N GLU A 143 6.61 0.88 11.37
CA GLU A 143 5.82 -0.26 10.91
C GLU A 143 5.66 -0.19 9.38
N VAL A 144 6.20 -1.18 8.68
CA VAL A 144 6.09 -1.31 7.22
C VAL A 144 5.00 -2.31 6.86
N LYS A 145 3.96 -1.86 6.16
CA LYS A 145 2.84 -2.67 5.65
C LYS A 145 2.90 -2.76 4.13
N ILE A 146 2.57 -3.93 3.60
CA ILE A 146 2.32 -4.12 2.17
C ILE A 146 0.92 -4.69 2.01
N VAL A 147 0.07 -3.97 1.28
CA VAL A 147 -1.33 -4.32 1.08
C VAL A 147 -1.63 -4.46 -0.41
N PHE A 148 -1.96 -5.68 -0.83
CA PHE A 148 -2.52 -5.95 -2.13
C PHE A 148 -4.02 -5.63 -2.11
N VAL A 149 -4.45 -4.69 -2.94
CA VAL A 149 -5.84 -4.26 -3.04
C VAL A 149 -6.43 -4.79 -4.34
N THR A 150 -7.47 -5.61 -4.23
CA THR A 150 -8.16 -6.21 -5.37
C THR A 150 -9.66 -5.90 -5.37
N LEU A 151 -10.38 -6.46 -6.33
CA LEU A 151 -11.83 -6.38 -6.39
C LEU A 151 -12.48 -7.38 -5.43
N ARG A 152 -13.64 -7.03 -4.87
CA ARG A 152 -14.36 -7.85 -3.89
C ARG A 152 -14.63 -9.27 -4.39
N GLU A 153 -15.05 -9.42 -5.64
CA GLU A 153 -15.31 -10.72 -6.26
C GLU A 153 -14.05 -11.58 -6.48
N ARG A 154 -12.85 -10.97 -6.39
CA ARG A 154 -11.56 -11.65 -6.55
C ARG A 154 -10.89 -11.97 -5.22
N LEU A 155 -11.31 -11.36 -4.12
CA LEU A 155 -10.67 -11.45 -2.81
C LEU A 155 -10.45 -12.89 -2.35
N ALA A 156 -11.49 -13.74 -2.47
CA ALA A 156 -11.43 -15.14 -2.04
C ALA A 156 -10.35 -15.92 -2.82
N GLY A 157 -10.30 -15.74 -4.14
CA GLY A 157 -9.39 -16.46 -5.04
C GLY A 157 -7.99 -15.86 -5.17
N PHE A 158 -7.78 -14.61 -4.73
CA PHE A 158 -6.50 -13.92 -4.90
C PHE A 158 -5.37 -14.61 -4.12
N ARG A 159 -4.20 -14.70 -4.76
CA ARG A 159 -2.98 -15.31 -4.21
C ARG A 159 -1.76 -14.42 -4.43
N ILE A 160 -1.01 -14.18 -3.37
CA ILE A 160 0.33 -13.61 -3.48
C ILE A 160 1.27 -14.74 -3.88
N GLN A 161 2.08 -14.54 -4.93
CA GLN A 161 3.08 -15.53 -5.33
C GLN A 161 4.21 -15.61 -4.29
N ALA A 162 5.12 -16.58 -4.45
CA ALA A 162 6.31 -16.63 -3.60
C ALA A 162 7.10 -15.32 -3.73
N PRO A 163 7.62 -14.77 -2.62
CA PRO A 163 8.40 -13.55 -2.68
C PRO A 163 9.72 -13.80 -3.43
N ASP A 164 10.04 -12.90 -4.36
CA ASP A 164 11.42 -12.76 -4.83
C ASP A 164 12.19 -11.93 -3.78
N ASP A 165 13.50 -12.14 -3.68
CA ASP A 165 14.39 -11.40 -2.76
C ASP A 165 14.02 -11.56 -1.27
N SER A 166 13.74 -12.80 -0.84
CA SER A 166 13.44 -13.11 0.57
C SER A 166 14.51 -12.55 1.52
N GLY A 167 14.07 -11.91 2.59
CA GLY A 167 14.91 -11.23 3.58
C GLY A 167 15.16 -9.75 3.30
N ALA A 168 14.77 -9.20 2.14
CA ALA A 168 15.07 -7.80 1.79
C ALA A 168 14.50 -6.77 2.79
N LEU A 169 13.42 -7.10 3.52
CA LEU A 169 12.78 -6.22 4.48
C LEU A 169 13.07 -6.56 5.96
N GLU A 170 14.03 -7.45 6.25
CA GLU A 170 14.36 -7.86 7.63
C GLU A 170 14.68 -6.68 8.55
N ARG A 171 15.40 -5.69 8.02
CA ARG A 171 15.78 -4.47 8.75
C ARG A 171 14.60 -3.55 9.08
N TYR A 172 13.45 -3.78 8.45
CA TYR A 172 12.18 -3.11 8.69
C TYR A 172 11.17 -4.00 9.45
N GLY A 173 11.66 -5.07 10.07
CA GLY A 173 10.85 -5.93 10.94
C GLY A 173 10.11 -7.06 10.25
N TRP A 174 10.35 -7.29 8.96
CA TRP A 174 9.77 -8.44 8.25
C TRP A 174 10.57 -9.72 8.51
N THR A 175 9.91 -10.85 8.73
CA THR A 175 10.60 -12.14 8.92
C THR A 175 10.91 -12.82 7.58
N ARG A 176 12.18 -13.17 7.34
CA ARG A 176 12.62 -13.95 6.17
C ARG A 176 11.90 -15.29 6.09
N GLY A 177 11.35 -15.62 4.93
CA GLY A 177 10.57 -16.84 4.67
C GLY A 177 9.08 -16.72 5.00
N GLU A 178 8.68 -15.71 5.77
CA GLU A 178 7.29 -15.47 6.19
C GLU A 178 6.68 -14.24 5.50
N GLU A 179 7.35 -13.65 4.51
CA GLU A 179 6.95 -12.35 3.93
C GLU A 179 5.57 -12.43 3.27
N ARG A 180 5.29 -13.55 2.59
CA ARG A 180 3.98 -13.77 1.98
C ARG A 180 2.84 -13.74 3.01
N GLY A 181 3.07 -14.24 4.22
CA GLY A 181 2.07 -14.26 5.31
C GLY A 181 1.92 -12.90 6.01
N GLN A 182 2.97 -12.07 5.97
CA GLN A 182 2.96 -10.72 6.55
C GLN A 182 2.25 -9.71 5.64
N ALA A 183 2.36 -9.86 4.33
CA ALA A 183 1.60 -9.07 3.37
C ALA A 183 0.09 -9.27 3.53
N LYS A 184 -0.68 -8.19 3.42
CA LYS A 184 -2.14 -8.22 3.55
C LYS A 184 -2.80 -8.17 2.18
N VAL A 185 -4.00 -8.75 2.11
CA VAL A 185 -4.87 -8.65 0.94
C VAL A 185 -6.15 -7.98 1.39
N ALA A 186 -6.61 -6.97 0.67
CA ALA A 186 -7.87 -6.32 0.90
C ALA A 186 -8.66 -6.18 -0.41
N ALA A 187 -9.97 -6.01 -0.28
CA ALA A 187 -10.83 -5.62 -1.37
C ALA A 187 -11.32 -4.20 -1.17
N PHE A 188 -11.54 -3.48 -2.26
CA PHE A 188 -12.35 -2.27 -2.23
C PHE A 188 -13.58 -2.46 -3.13
N ASP A 189 -14.68 -1.85 -2.74
CA ASP A 189 -15.94 -1.92 -3.47
C ASP A 189 -16.02 -0.76 -4.47
N LEU A 190 -16.18 -1.12 -5.75
CA LEU A 190 -16.44 -0.15 -6.82
C LEU A 190 -17.86 0.41 -6.75
N ASP A 191 -18.77 -0.36 -6.19
CA ASP A 191 -20.18 -0.05 -6.05
C ASP A 191 -20.37 0.55 -4.67
N GLY A 192 -20.15 1.86 -4.59
CA GLY A 192 -20.64 2.64 -3.46
C GLY A 192 -22.17 2.71 -3.53
N ASP A 193 -22.86 1.63 -3.18
CA ASP A 193 -24.22 1.69 -2.68
C ASP A 193 -24.53 0.45 -1.82
N PRO A 194 -24.75 0.59 -0.49
CA PRO A 194 -25.15 -0.51 0.36
C PRO A 194 -26.63 -0.91 0.20
N MET A 195 -27.40 -0.29 -0.71
CA MET A 195 -28.72 -0.77 -1.06
C MET A 195 -28.66 -1.63 -2.32
N LEU A 196 -28.58 -2.95 -2.15
CA LEU A 196 -29.25 -4.00 -2.92
C LEU A 196 -28.67 -5.35 -2.47
N ALA A 197 -29.03 -5.73 -1.25
CA ALA A 197 -29.27 -7.13 -0.91
C ALA A 197 -30.74 -7.45 -1.21
#